data_AF-A0AAV7KC58-F1
#
_entry.id   AF-A0AAV7KC58-F1
#
_cell.length_a   1.000
_cell.length_b   1.000
_cell.length_c   1.000
_cell.angle_alpha   90.00
_cell.angle_beta   90.00
_cell.angle_gamma   90.00
#
_symmetry.space_group_name_H-M   'P 1'
#
loop_
_entity.id
_entity.type
_entity.pdbx_description
1 polymer ?
#
loop_
_entity_poly.entity_id
_entity_poly.type
_entity_poly.pdbx_seq_one_letter_code
_entity_poly.pdbx_strand_id
1 'polypeptide(L)'
;MHRNCRTHPDNFCYVCGLFCVKSQRQPITNQLKNIYKLYFQCPLGDQDKSWAPHVICTSCSSGLRGWLNKRKVQCHLQYPWSGGAQKNHLDDCYFCLIDIAGFSAKNKHALVCPDLDSARRPILHDISLPIPIPKPQQIKIGSDMVEDVHADSTDANYVPEDELLEPQTFTQGVLNDLVRDLDLSKDKAELLASRLKQKNLLDKDVLVSHYRKRNFDLAQYYTTDGPLCYCNDIEGLYANLIQEHSSSDWCLFIDSSKRSL
;
A
#
# COMPACT_ATOMS: atom_id res chain seq x y z
N MET A 1 -21.64 39.35 8.71
CA MET A 1 -20.67 38.32 8.30
C MET A 1 -20.73 37.18 9.30
N HIS A 2 -20.87 35.95 8.85
CA HIS A 2 -20.83 34.78 9.75
C HIS A 2 -19.48 34.77 10.48
N ARG A 3 -19.49 34.55 11.80
CA ARG A 3 -18.25 34.37 12.57
C ARG A 3 -17.66 32.98 12.41
N ASN A 4 -18.46 32.03 11.93
CA ASN A 4 -18.13 30.62 11.83
C ASN A 4 -18.11 30.18 10.37
N CYS A 5 -17.23 29.23 10.05
CA CYS A 5 -17.17 28.59 8.75
C CYS A 5 -18.50 27.87 8.44
N ARG A 6 -18.93 27.90 7.17
CA ARG A 6 -20.06 27.08 6.69
C ARG A 6 -19.75 25.59 6.79
N THR A 7 -18.50 25.23 6.54
CA THR A 7 -18.00 23.86 6.58
C THR A 7 -17.15 23.68 7.83
N HIS A 8 -17.41 22.60 8.59
CA HIS A 8 -16.62 22.29 9.78
C HIS A 8 -15.14 21.97 9.41
N PRO A 9 -14.12 22.52 10.09
CA PRO A 9 -12.71 22.27 9.80
C PRO A 9 -12.32 20.79 9.81
N ASP A 10 -12.89 20.00 10.73
CA ASP A 10 -12.64 18.55 10.79
C ASP A 10 -13.20 17.74 9.61
N ASN A 11 -13.83 18.38 8.64
CA ASN A 11 -14.06 17.76 7.33
C ASN A 11 -12.78 17.66 6.50
N PHE A 12 -11.68 18.29 6.93
CA PHE A 12 -10.40 18.32 6.24
C PHE A 12 -9.30 17.73 7.12
N CYS A 13 -8.29 17.15 6.49
CA CYS A 13 -7.10 16.64 7.17
C CYS A 13 -6.19 17.79 7.57
N TYR A 14 -5.73 17.83 8.82
CA TYR A 14 -4.73 18.81 9.26
C TYR A 14 -3.43 18.77 8.43
N VAL A 15 -2.97 17.57 8.05
CA VAL A 15 -1.67 17.39 7.41
C VAL A 15 -1.68 17.64 5.90
N CYS A 16 -2.73 17.20 5.19
CA CYS A 16 -2.81 17.36 3.73
C CYS A 16 -3.83 18.41 3.27
N GLY A 17 -4.64 18.97 4.16
CA GLY A 17 -5.69 19.93 3.81
C GLY A 17 -6.83 19.36 2.97
N LEU A 18 -6.81 18.07 2.63
CA LEU A 18 -7.80 17.45 1.74
C LEU A 18 -9.05 17.04 2.51
N PHE A 19 -10.18 17.02 1.79
CA PHE A 19 -11.46 16.55 2.30
C PHE A 19 -11.40 15.09 2.76
N CYS A 20 -11.98 14.84 3.93
CA CYS A 20 -11.99 13.55 4.62
C CYS A 20 -13.41 13.19 5.03
N VAL A 21 -13.89 12.04 4.53
CA VAL A 21 -15.13 11.44 5.03
C VAL A 21 -14.95 10.96 6.47
N LYS A 22 -16.04 10.88 7.25
CA LYS A 22 -16.00 10.58 8.68
C LYS A 22 -15.22 9.28 9.01
N SER A 23 -15.43 8.21 8.25
CA SER A 23 -14.75 6.91 8.45
C SER A 23 -13.23 6.95 8.23
N GLN A 24 -12.70 7.99 7.58
CA GLN A 24 -11.27 8.14 7.31
C GLN A 24 -10.59 9.17 8.21
N ARG A 25 -11.34 9.78 9.14
CA ARG A 25 -10.79 10.73 10.11
C ARG A 25 -10.19 9.94 11.26
N GLN A 26 -9.06 10.41 11.74
CA GLN A 26 -8.34 9.86 12.87
C GLN A 26 -8.04 10.99 13.85
N PRO A 27 -8.12 10.74 15.17
CA PRO A 27 -7.76 11.73 16.17
C PRO A 27 -6.26 12.02 16.15
N ILE A 28 -5.88 13.25 16.47
CA ILE A 28 -4.47 13.65 16.57
C ILE A 28 -3.94 13.30 17.98
N THR A 29 -3.35 12.11 18.11
CA THR A 29 -2.77 11.62 19.37
C THR A 29 -1.41 12.27 19.68
N ASN A 30 -0.96 12.22 20.94
CA ASN A 30 0.35 12.73 21.33
C ASN A 30 1.52 12.03 20.61
N GLN A 31 1.40 10.72 20.41
CA GLN A 31 2.36 9.97 19.59
C GLN A 31 2.42 10.51 18.16
N LEU A 32 1.26 10.78 17.54
CA LEU A 32 1.23 11.33 16.20
C LEU A 32 1.82 12.75 16.14
N LYS A 33 1.56 13.60 17.14
CA LYS A 33 2.19 14.93 17.25
C LYS A 33 3.72 14.82 17.31
N ASN A 34 4.24 13.84 18.05
CA ASN A 34 5.67 13.57 18.11
C ASN A 34 6.21 13.12 16.74
N ILE A 35 5.57 12.15 16.08
CA ILE A 35 5.97 11.69 14.74
C ILE A 35 5.96 12.84 13.74
N TYR A 36 4.90 13.64 13.73
CA TYR A 36 4.78 14.83 12.89
C TYR A 36 5.95 15.79 13.09
N LYS A 37 6.28 16.11 14.36
CA LYS A 37 7.41 16.98 14.71
C LYS A 37 8.75 16.42 14.24
N LEU A 38 8.93 15.11 14.33
CA LEU A 38 10.14 14.46 13.86
C LEU A 38 10.26 14.45 12.33
N TYR A 39 9.13 14.26 11.64
CA TYR A 39 9.07 14.19 10.18
C TYR A 39 9.26 15.57 9.54
N PHE A 40 8.40 16.54 9.89
CA PHE A 40 8.37 17.87 9.28
C PHE A 40 9.33 18.86 9.95
N GLN A 41 9.97 18.45 11.05
CA GLN A 41 10.83 19.31 11.88
C GLN A 41 10.12 20.56 12.44
N CYS A 42 8.78 20.52 12.53
CA CYS A 42 7.96 21.58 13.10
C CYS A 42 6.87 21.00 14.03
N PRO A 43 6.56 21.65 15.16
CA PRO A 43 5.48 21.19 16.03
C PRO A 43 4.12 21.32 15.32
N LEU A 44 3.19 20.45 15.69
CA LEU A 44 1.81 20.53 15.23
C LEU A 44 1.12 21.70 15.95
N GLY A 45 0.80 22.77 15.21
CA GLY A 45 0.31 24.05 15.73
C GLY A 45 -1.21 24.17 15.76
N ASP A 46 -1.70 25.23 16.40
CA ASP A 46 -3.09 25.70 16.39
C ASP A 46 -4.16 24.68 16.83
N GLN A 47 -3.77 23.60 17.51
CA GLN A 47 -4.70 22.58 18.04
C GLN A 47 -5.52 23.04 19.24
N ASP A 48 -5.24 24.23 19.77
CA ASP A 48 -6.06 24.95 20.74
C ASP A 48 -7.10 25.85 20.04
N LYS A 49 -7.06 25.97 18.72
CA LYS A 49 -7.91 26.87 17.94
C LYS A 49 -9.05 26.12 17.27
N SER A 50 -10.27 26.55 17.52
CA SER A 50 -11.49 25.96 16.94
C SER A 50 -11.57 26.03 15.41
N TRP A 51 -10.79 26.90 14.76
CA TRP A 51 -10.74 27.02 13.30
C TRP A 51 -9.79 26.02 12.65
N ALA A 52 -8.87 25.41 13.40
CA ALA A 52 -7.95 24.42 12.86
C ALA A 52 -8.61 23.03 12.78
N PRO A 53 -8.22 22.17 11.83
CA PRO A 53 -8.64 20.78 11.86
C PRO A 53 -8.02 20.04 13.06
N HIS A 54 -8.83 19.30 13.80
CA HIS A 54 -8.40 18.46 14.94
C HIS A 54 -8.29 16.98 14.57
N VAL A 55 -8.39 16.69 13.27
CA VAL A 55 -8.34 15.34 12.72
C VAL A 55 -7.31 15.24 11.61
N ILE A 56 -6.78 14.04 11.43
CA ILE A 56 -5.91 13.65 10.32
C ILE A 56 -6.59 12.56 9.50
N CYS A 57 -6.29 12.45 8.22
CA CYS A 57 -6.78 11.33 7.42
C CYS A 57 -6.00 10.04 7.69
N THR A 58 -6.63 8.89 7.48
CA THR A 58 -6.00 7.56 7.60
C THR A 58 -4.72 7.44 6.77
N SER A 59 -4.68 8.03 5.57
CA SER A 59 -3.49 8.01 4.70
C SER A 59 -2.31 8.77 5.31
N CYS A 60 -2.50 10.00 5.78
CA CYS A 60 -1.43 10.78 6.41
C CYS A 60 -0.97 10.16 7.73
N SER A 61 -1.90 9.67 8.55
CA SER A 61 -1.57 8.96 9.79
C SER A 61 -0.72 7.71 9.52
N SER A 62 -1.16 6.88 8.57
CA SER A 62 -0.45 5.66 8.17
C SER A 62 0.90 5.97 7.52
N GLY A 63 0.98 7.02 6.70
CA GLY A 63 2.22 7.46 6.07
C GLY A 63 3.26 7.94 7.09
N LEU A 64 2.85 8.74 8.08
CA LEU A 64 3.74 9.19 9.16
C LEU A 64 4.22 8.04 10.04
N ARG A 65 3.30 7.14 10.45
CA ARG A 65 3.65 5.92 11.20
C ARG A 65 4.53 4.98 10.38
N GLY A 66 4.25 4.85 9.10
CA GLY A 66 5.01 4.06 8.15
C GLY A 66 6.44 4.59 7.99
N TRP A 67 6.60 5.90 7.91
CA TRP A 67 7.91 6.56 7.91
C TRP A 67 8.71 6.22 9.17
N LEU A 68 8.15 6.43 10.37
CA LEU A 68 8.86 6.16 11.62
C LEU A 68 9.34 4.71 11.70
N ASN A 69 8.49 3.78 11.25
CA ASN A 69 8.73 2.34 11.28
C ASN A 69 9.48 1.81 10.03
N LYS A 70 9.97 2.70 9.15
CA LYS A 70 10.70 2.32 7.92
C LYS A 70 9.91 1.34 7.02
N ARG A 71 8.58 1.48 6.97
CA ARG A 71 7.70 0.71 6.09
C ARG A 71 7.81 1.20 4.64
N LYS A 72 7.31 0.41 3.68
CA LYS A 72 7.30 0.77 2.25
C LYS A 72 6.41 1.97 1.95
N VAL A 73 5.22 2.02 2.57
CA VAL A 73 4.29 3.15 2.45
C VAL A 73 4.68 4.18 3.50
N GLN A 74 5.12 5.35 3.05
CA GLN A 74 5.54 6.46 3.89
C GLN A 74 4.77 7.72 3.52
N CYS A 75 4.90 8.75 4.37
CA CYS A 75 4.38 10.06 4.03
C CYS A 75 5.03 10.53 2.72
N HIS A 76 4.22 11.03 1.80
CA HIS A 76 4.64 11.52 0.49
C HIS A 76 4.71 13.05 0.46
N LEU A 77 4.41 13.70 1.58
CA LEU A 77 4.42 15.15 1.72
C LEU A 77 5.78 15.57 2.28
N GLN A 78 6.40 16.54 1.63
CA GLN A 78 7.57 17.22 2.15
C GLN A 78 7.16 18.33 3.12
N TYR A 79 6.18 19.14 2.71
CA TYR A 79 5.61 20.20 3.53
C TYR A 79 4.13 19.93 3.73
N PRO A 80 3.64 20.01 4.98
CA PRO A 80 2.23 19.80 5.27
C PRO A 80 1.41 20.99 4.77
N TRP A 81 0.09 20.83 4.74
CA TRP A 81 -0.82 21.93 4.53
C TRP A 81 -0.60 22.99 5.62
N SER A 82 -0.52 24.25 5.21
CA SER A 82 -0.35 25.37 6.14
C SER A 82 -1.57 26.28 6.07
N GLY A 83 -2.41 26.22 7.10
CA GLY A 83 -3.54 27.12 7.30
C GLY A 83 -3.15 28.27 8.22
N GLY A 84 -3.31 29.50 7.75
CA GLY A 84 -3.18 30.72 8.54
C GLY A 84 -4.53 31.28 8.99
N ALA A 85 -4.49 32.39 9.72
CA ALA A 85 -5.67 33.14 10.12
C ALA A 85 -6.39 33.71 8.89
N GLN A 86 -7.60 33.23 8.63
CA GLN A 86 -8.43 33.65 7.50
C GLN A 86 -8.95 35.08 7.73
N LYS A 87 -8.89 35.94 6.71
CA LYS A 87 -9.35 37.34 6.79
C LYS A 87 -10.87 37.45 6.80
N ASN A 88 -11.56 36.61 6.03
CA ASN A 88 -13.01 36.57 5.98
C ASN A 88 -13.52 35.21 5.44
N HIS A 89 -14.83 35.00 5.53
CA HIS A 89 -15.51 33.74 5.14
C HIS A 89 -16.05 33.72 3.70
N LEU A 90 -15.80 34.77 2.91
CA LEU A 90 -16.34 34.93 1.55
C LEU A 90 -15.30 34.53 0.49
N ASP A 91 -14.09 35.08 0.57
CA ASP A 91 -13.06 34.92 -0.46
C ASP A 91 -11.72 34.37 0.06
N ASP A 92 -11.54 34.29 1.39
CA ASP A 92 -10.26 33.90 2.00
C ASP A 92 -10.37 32.69 2.95
N CYS A 93 -11.58 32.14 3.12
CA CYS A 93 -11.79 30.96 3.95
C CYS A 93 -11.68 29.68 3.12
N TYR A 94 -10.55 28.99 3.27
CA TYR A 94 -10.27 27.70 2.62
C TYR A 94 -11.43 26.69 2.78
N PHE A 95 -12.03 26.61 3.96
CA PHE A 95 -13.10 25.65 4.25
C PHE A 95 -14.45 26.03 3.63
N CYS A 96 -14.75 27.33 3.53
CA CYS A 96 -16.01 27.83 2.96
C CYS A 96 -15.99 27.84 1.43
N LEU A 97 -14.82 28.01 0.82
CA LEU A 97 -14.65 28.02 -0.64
C LEU A 97 -14.79 26.63 -1.27
N ILE A 98 -14.63 25.58 -0.46
CA ILE A 98 -14.75 24.21 -0.93
C ILE A 98 -16.17 23.71 -0.70
N ASP A 99 -16.90 23.46 -1.80
CA ASP A 99 -18.16 22.74 -1.74
C ASP A 99 -17.90 21.23 -1.65
N ILE A 100 -18.19 20.67 -0.47
CA ILE A 100 -18.04 19.24 -0.19
C ILE A 100 -19.32 18.44 -0.44
N ALA A 101 -20.43 19.09 -0.82
CA ALA A 101 -21.70 18.41 -1.05
C ALA A 101 -21.58 17.43 -2.24
N GLY A 102 -22.06 16.20 -2.05
CA GLY A 102 -22.01 15.16 -3.09
C GLY A 102 -20.66 14.43 -3.21
N PHE A 103 -19.64 14.82 -2.43
CA PHE A 103 -18.37 14.10 -2.37
C PHE A 103 -18.39 12.99 -1.32
N SER A 104 -17.81 11.86 -1.70
CA SER A 104 -17.73 10.59 -0.97
C SER A 104 -16.29 10.08 -1.00
N ALA A 105 -16.02 8.97 -0.30
CA ALA A 105 -14.72 8.32 -0.34
C ALA A 105 -14.26 7.97 -1.78
N LYS A 106 -15.21 7.69 -2.69
CA LYS A 106 -14.94 7.23 -4.06
C LYS A 106 -14.58 8.36 -5.02
N ASN A 107 -15.18 9.54 -4.89
CA ASN A 107 -15.05 10.65 -5.85
C ASN A 107 -14.37 11.91 -5.27
N LYS A 108 -13.96 11.92 -4.00
CA LYS A 108 -13.27 13.07 -3.37
C LYS A 108 -11.98 13.51 -4.06
N HIS A 109 -11.36 12.66 -4.88
CA HIS A 109 -10.17 13.00 -5.65
C HIS A 109 -10.46 14.04 -6.76
N ALA A 110 -11.72 14.16 -7.19
CA ALA A 110 -12.15 15.17 -8.15
C ALA A 110 -12.36 16.56 -7.51
N LEU A 111 -12.30 16.65 -6.18
CA LEU A 111 -12.46 17.91 -5.47
C LEU A 111 -11.21 18.77 -5.65
N VAL A 112 -11.38 19.95 -6.22
CA VAL A 112 -10.30 20.93 -6.39
C VAL A 112 -10.24 21.80 -5.14
N CYS A 113 -9.20 21.63 -4.34
CA CYS A 113 -8.92 22.52 -3.20
C CYS A 113 -8.25 23.79 -3.73
N PRO A 114 -8.65 25.03 -3.38
CA PRO A 114 -7.97 26.24 -3.85
C PRO A 114 -6.55 26.36 -3.28
N ASP A 115 -5.71 27.21 -3.88
CA ASP A 115 -4.45 27.68 -3.27
C ASP A 115 -4.67 29.13 -2.87
N LEU A 116 -4.46 29.45 -1.59
CA LEU A 116 -4.77 30.76 -1.02
C LEU A 116 -3.56 31.26 -0.23
N ASP A 117 -3.39 32.57 -0.14
CA ASP A 117 -2.35 33.17 0.72
C ASP A 117 -2.52 32.73 2.18
N SER A 118 -3.77 32.64 2.64
CA SER A 118 -4.14 32.19 3.99
C SER A 118 -4.17 30.66 4.14
N ALA A 119 -4.04 29.89 3.05
CA ALA A 119 -4.01 28.43 3.10
C ALA A 119 -3.25 27.85 1.90
N ARG A 120 -1.97 27.53 2.12
CA ARG A 120 -1.11 26.96 1.07
C ARG A 120 -1.22 25.44 1.04
N ARG A 121 -1.27 24.89 -0.18
CA ARG A 121 -1.33 23.45 -0.38
C ARG A 121 -0.04 22.74 0.07
N PRO A 122 -0.13 21.46 0.46
CA PRO A 122 1.05 20.64 0.72
C PRO A 122 1.95 20.52 -0.51
N ILE A 123 3.24 20.32 -0.26
CA ILE A 123 4.22 20.03 -1.31
C ILE A 123 4.60 18.55 -1.21
N LEU A 124 4.61 17.86 -2.35
CA LEU A 124 5.00 16.46 -2.44
C LEU A 124 6.53 16.31 -2.50
N HIS A 125 7.04 15.18 -2.02
CA HIS A 125 8.42 14.79 -2.28
C HIS A 125 8.65 14.57 -3.79
N ASP A 126 9.83 14.96 -4.26
CA ASP A 126 10.32 14.71 -5.61
C ASP A 126 11.76 14.17 -5.57
N ILE A 127 12.37 13.98 -6.74
CA ILE A 127 13.75 13.47 -6.86
C ILE A 127 14.77 14.44 -6.24
N SER A 128 14.46 15.74 -6.21
CA SER A 128 15.34 16.77 -5.65
C SER A 128 15.30 16.81 -4.12
N LEU A 129 14.22 16.31 -3.50
CA LEU A 129 13.97 16.42 -2.07
C LEU A 129 13.53 15.08 -1.49
N PRO A 130 14.47 14.21 -1.05
CA PRO A 130 14.16 12.87 -0.57
C PRO A 130 13.43 12.87 0.77
N ILE A 131 12.72 11.78 1.05
CA ILE A 131 12.06 11.55 2.34
C ILE A 131 13.13 11.54 3.46
N PRO A 132 12.92 12.27 4.58
CA PRO A 132 13.85 12.28 5.70
C PRO A 132 14.12 10.86 6.23
N ILE A 133 15.30 10.59 6.79
CA ILE A 133 15.59 9.28 7.39
C ILE A 133 15.33 9.35 8.90
N PRO A 134 14.46 8.49 9.48
CA PRO A 134 14.23 8.47 10.92
C PRO A 134 15.48 8.01 11.66
N LYS A 135 15.90 8.76 12.69
CA LYS A 135 17.08 8.45 13.51
C LYS A 135 16.80 7.22 14.40
N PRO A 136 17.79 6.36 14.70
CA PRO A 136 17.58 5.13 15.49
C PRO A 136 16.93 5.35 16.86
N GLN A 137 17.24 6.46 17.52
CA GLN A 137 16.66 6.82 18.83
C GLN A 137 15.15 7.14 18.75
N GLN A 138 14.67 7.61 17.59
CA GLN A 138 13.27 7.99 17.38
C GLN A 138 12.36 6.76 17.20
N ILE A 139 12.91 5.66 16.69
CA ILE A 139 12.18 4.40 16.44
C ILE A 139 11.68 3.79 17.76
N LYS A 140 12.42 4.01 18.87
CA LYS A 140 12.03 3.54 20.21
C LYS A 140 10.72 4.16 20.71
N ILE A 141 10.33 5.33 20.20
CA ILE A 141 9.08 6.03 20.58
C ILE A 141 7.84 5.28 20.07
N GLY A 142 7.97 4.42 19.05
CA GLY A 142 6.85 3.71 18.44
C GLY A 142 6.65 2.27 18.91
N SER A 143 7.54 1.73 19.75
CA SER A 143 7.54 0.30 20.08
C SER A 143 6.93 -0.06 21.44
N ASP A 144 6.71 0.93 22.32
CA ASP A 144 5.99 0.76 23.58
C ASP A 144 4.73 1.62 23.55
N MET A 145 3.64 1.08 24.10
CA MET A 145 2.33 1.71 24.36
C MET A 145 1.27 1.54 23.26
N VAL A 146 0.52 0.44 23.41
CA VAL A 146 -0.89 0.38 23.04
C VAL A 146 -1.68 1.13 24.13
N GLU A 147 -2.23 2.31 23.81
CA GLU A 147 -3.26 2.92 24.67
C GLU A 147 -4.62 2.49 24.13
N ASP A 148 -5.29 1.68 24.94
CA ASP A 148 -6.72 1.38 24.85
C ASP A 148 -7.51 2.63 25.19
N VAL A 149 -8.25 3.18 24.23
CA VAL A 149 -9.25 4.23 24.46
C VAL A 149 -10.62 3.68 24.10
N HIS A 150 -11.29 3.23 25.17
CA HIS A 150 -12.70 2.88 25.21
C HIS A 150 -13.55 4.05 24.68
N ALA A 151 -14.14 3.87 23.50
CA ALA A 151 -15.24 4.70 23.02
C ALA A 151 -16.48 3.82 22.95
N ASP A 152 -17.33 3.99 23.96
CA ASP A 152 -18.63 3.37 24.07
C ASP A 152 -19.49 3.74 22.84
N SER A 153 -19.72 2.76 21.97
CA SER A 153 -20.72 2.82 20.91
C SER A 153 -21.27 1.43 20.74
N THR A 154 -22.39 1.19 21.40
CA THR A 154 -23.29 0.06 21.17
C THR A 154 -23.71 0.04 19.70
N ASP A 155 -23.10 -0.85 18.92
CA ASP A 155 -23.78 -1.50 17.80
C ASP A 155 -23.25 -2.93 17.65
N ALA A 156 -24.03 -3.85 18.17
CA ALA A 156 -23.80 -5.28 18.07
C ALA A 156 -24.08 -5.71 16.63
N ASN A 157 -23.08 -5.61 15.74
CA ASN A 157 -22.89 -6.40 14.51
C ASN A 157 -21.63 -5.98 13.71
N TYR A 158 -20.53 -5.69 14.40
CA TYR A 158 -19.23 -5.57 13.74
C TYR A 158 -18.21 -6.39 14.51
N VAL A 159 -17.88 -7.57 13.98
CA VAL A 159 -16.66 -8.28 14.34
C VAL A 159 -15.54 -7.54 13.62
N PRO A 160 -14.64 -6.84 14.32
CA PRO A 160 -13.42 -6.37 13.69
C PRO A 160 -12.68 -7.63 13.23
N GLU A 161 -12.45 -7.78 11.93
CA GLU A 161 -11.38 -8.66 11.43
C GLU A 161 -10.02 -8.02 11.78
N ASP A 162 -9.80 -7.77 13.07
CA ASP A 162 -8.50 -7.65 13.73
C ASP A 162 -8.26 -8.96 14.48
N GLU A 163 -8.51 -10.10 13.82
CA GLU A 163 -7.57 -11.18 14.03
C GLU A 163 -6.24 -10.64 13.52
N LEU A 164 -5.19 -10.78 14.34
CA LEU A 164 -3.81 -10.57 13.99
C LEU A 164 -3.46 -11.45 12.77
N LEU A 165 -3.92 -11.07 11.57
CA LEU A 165 -3.58 -11.75 10.34
C LEU A 165 -2.09 -11.51 10.20
N GLU A 166 -1.32 -12.53 10.58
CA GLU A 166 0.09 -12.62 10.31
C GLU A 166 0.30 -12.16 8.86
N PRO A 167 1.31 -11.32 8.59
CA PRO A 167 1.51 -10.74 7.27
C PRO A 167 1.35 -11.84 6.21
N GLN A 168 0.34 -11.68 5.34
CA GLN A 168 -0.08 -12.73 4.43
C GLN A 168 1.12 -13.17 3.59
N THR A 169 1.63 -14.34 3.92
CA THR A 169 2.77 -14.97 3.27
C THR A 169 2.28 -15.75 2.05
N PHE A 170 3.11 -15.80 1.03
CA PHE A 170 2.85 -16.64 -0.13
C PHE A 170 3.18 -18.09 0.23
N THR A 171 2.20 -18.97 0.11
CA THR A 171 2.42 -20.42 0.02
C THR A 171 3.07 -20.77 -1.31
N GLN A 172 3.62 -21.99 -1.44
CA GLN A 172 4.23 -22.44 -2.69
C GLN A 172 3.23 -22.43 -3.86
N GLY A 173 1.95 -22.78 -3.61
CA GLY A 173 0.90 -22.78 -4.63
C GLY A 173 0.61 -21.39 -5.17
N VAL A 174 0.32 -20.42 -4.28
CA VAL A 174 0.03 -19.03 -4.68
C VAL A 174 1.24 -18.41 -5.39
N LEU A 175 2.46 -18.72 -4.93
CA LEU A 175 3.66 -18.26 -5.60
C LEU A 175 3.82 -18.86 -7.01
N ASN A 176 3.48 -20.14 -7.19
CA ASN A 176 3.48 -20.80 -8.50
C ASN A 176 2.45 -20.19 -9.45
N ASP A 177 1.24 -19.88 -8.96
CA ASP A 177 0.21 -19.20 -9.75
C ASP A 177 0.68 -17.81 -10.18
N LEU A 178 1.27 -17.03 -9.27
CA LEU A 178 1.82 -15.72 -9.60
C LEU A 178 2.94 -15.80 -10.65
N VAL A 179 3.82 -16.80 -10.54
CA VAL A 179 4.89 -17.05 -11.52
C VAL A 179 4.31 -17.39 -12.90
N ARG A 180 3.19 -18.12 -12.95
CA ARG A 180 2.46 -18.45 -14.18
C ARG A 180 1.79 -17.23 -14.78
N ASP A 181 1.06 -16.45 -13.98
CA ASP A 181 0.34 -15.25 -14.43
C ASP A 181 1.28 -14.17 -14.99
N LEU A 182 2.54 -14.16 -14.54
CA LEU A 182 3.58 -13.25 -15.00
C LEU A 182 4.50 -13.82 -16.10
N ASP A 183 4.25 -15.06 -16.55
CA ASP A 183 5.04 -15.76 -17.57
C ASP A 183 6.55 -15.74 -17.30
N LEU A 184 6.95 -16.01 -16.05
CA LEU A 184 8.36 -15.94 -15.66
C LEU A 184 9.14 -17.19 -16.06
N SER A 185 10.34 -16.99 -16.63
CA SER A 185 11.33 -18.06 -16.81
C SER A 185 11.80 -18.61 -15.47
N LYS A 186 12.40 -19.81 -15.46
CA LYS A 186 12.93 -20.46 -14.24
C LYS A 186 13.83 -19.52 -13.42
N ASP A 187 14.77 -18.85 -14.09
CA ASP A 187 15.72 -17.94 -13.43
C ASP A 187 15.02 -16.70 -12.84
N LYS A 188 14.03 -16.15 -13.54
CA LYS A 188 13.26 -14.99 -13.07
C LYS A 188 12.32 -15.36 -11.93
N ALA A 189 11.69 -16.53 -12.00
CA ALA A 189 10.85 -17.07 -10.95
C ALA A 189 11.65 -17.34 -9.67
N GLU A 190 12.84 -17.94 -9.81
CA GLU A 190 13.76 -18.14 -8.69
C GLU A 190 14.21 -16.80 -8.08
N LEU A 191 14.58 -15.83 -8.92
CA LEU A 191 14.97 -14.49 -8.46
C LEU A 191 13.82 -13.80 -7.70
N LEU A 192 12.60 -13.86 -8.23
CA LEU A 192 11.40 -13.33 -7.56
C LEU A 192 11.21 -13.99 -6.19
N ALA A 193 11.21 -15.32 -6.13
CA ALA A 193 11.06 -16.06 -4.89
C ALA A 193 12.18 -15.72 -3.88
N SER A 194 13.43 -15.55 -4.33
CA SER A 194 14.54 -15.12 -3.48
C SER A 194 14.31 -13.72 -2.88
N ARG A 195 13.82 -12.76 -3.69
CA ARG A 195 13.50 -11.41 -3.20
C ARG A 195 12.32 -11.39 -2.23
N LEU A 196 11.30 -12.21 -2.47
CA LEU A 196 10.16 -12.36 -1.54
C LEU A 196 10.61 -12.99 -0.22
N LYS A 197 11.50 -14.00 -0.27
CA LYS A 197 12.10 -14.61 0.92
C LYS A 197 12.89 -13.60 1.75
N GLN A 198 13.72 -12.78 1.11
CA GLN A 198 14.48 -11.70 1.78
C GLN A 198 13.57 -10.65 2.45
N LYS A 199 12.31 -10.54 2.03
CA LYS A 199 11.32 -9.62 2.59
C LYS A 199 10.40 -10.28 3.62
N ASN A 200 10.65 -11.55 3.99
CA ASN A 200 9.80 -12.36 4.86
C ASN A 200 8.34 -12.42 4.39
N LEU A 201 8.15 -12.53 3.07
CA LEU A 201 6.82 -12.63 2.45
C LEU A 201 6.48 -14.06 2.00
N LEU A 202 7.35 -15.04 2.24
CA LEU A 202 7.09 -16.43 1.90
C LEU A 202 6.87 -17.23 3.18
N ASP A 203 6.04 -18.28 3.10
CA ASP A 203 5.95 -19.25 4.18
C ASP A 203 7.28 -19.98 4.40
N LYS A 204 7.44 -20.52 5.61
CA LYS A 204 8.70 -21.17 6.05
C LYS A 204 9.04 -22.41 5.22
N ASP A 205 8.04 -23.06 4.65
CA ASP A 205 8.12 -24.28 3.83
C ASP A 205 8.36 -24.02 2.34
N VAL A 206 8.33 -22.75 1.89
CA VAL A 206 8.55 -22.42 0.48
C VAL A 206 10.00 -22.59 0.07
N LEU A 207 10.20 -23.37 -1.00
CA LEU A 207 11.52 -23.70 -1.54
C LEU A 207 11.81 -22.85 -2.77
N VAL A 208 12.63 -21.82 -2.61
CA VAL A 208 13.12 -21.00 -3.75
C VAL A 208 13.79 -21.86 -4.82
N SER A 209 14.54 -22.88 -4.40
CA SER A 209 15.22 -23.82 -5.29
C SER A 209 14.28 -24.70 -6.12
N HIS A 210 12.98 -24.74 -5.80
CA HIS A 210 11.97 -25.46 -6.58
C HIS A 210 11.98 -25.02 -8.05
N TYR A 211 12.10 -23.71 -8.31
CA TYR A 211 12.05 -23.17 -9.68
C TYR A 211 13.22 -23.63 -10.56
N ARG A 212 14.36 -24.01 -9.98
CA ARG A 212 15.49 -24.60 -10.73
C ARG A 212 15.16 -25.96 -11.34
N LYS A 213 14.29 -26.72 -10.67
CA LYS A 213 13.97 -28.11 -11.01
C LYS A 213 12.49 -28.32 -11.34
N ARG A 214 11.73 -27.25 -11.57
CA ARG A 214 10.26 -27.30 -11.75
C ARG A 214 9.81 -28.26 -12.87
N ASN A 215 10.61 -28.41 -13.92
CA ASN A 215 10.29 -29.31 -15.04
C ASN A 215 11.14 -30.59 -15.04
N PHE A 216 11.83 -30.90 -13.94
CA PHE A 216 12.69 -32.08 -13.86
C PHE A 216 11.91 -33.37 -14.13
N ASP A 217 10.73 -33.49 -13.53
CA ASP A 217 9.85 -34.66 -13.69
C ASP A 217 9.20 -34.72 -15.08
N LEU A 218 9.14 -33.58 -15.79
CA LEU A 218 8.64 -33.50 -17.16
C LEU A 218 9.73 -33.82 -18.18
N ALA A 219 11.00 -33.61 -17.83
CA ALA A 219 12.13 -33.79 -18.76
C ALA A 219 12.24 -35.23 -19.28
N GLN A 220 11.77 -36.24 -18.54
CA GLN A 220 11.77 -37.63 -18.97
C GLN A 220 10.90 -37.91 -20.22
N TYR A 221 9.86 -37.09 -20.43
CA TYR A 221 8.95 -37.21 -21.57
C TYR A 221 9.47 -36.50 -22.83
N TYR A 222 10.67 -35.92 -22.79
CA TYR A 222 11.28 -35.23 -23.92
C TYR A 222 12.62 -35.85 -24.29
N THR A 223 12.86 -36.01 -25.59
CA THR A 223 14.16 -36.40 -26.14
C THR A 223 14.76 -35.22 -26.87
N THR A 224 16.05 -35.00 -26.66
CA THR A 224 16.84 -34.02 -27.43
C THR A 224 17.65 -34.74 -28.49
N ASP A 225 17.50 -34.34 -29.75
CA ASP A 225 18.33 -34.77 -30.87
C ASP A 225 18.99 -33.53 -31.51
N GLY A 226 20.25 -33.29 -31.16
CA GLY A 226 21.00 -32.12 -31.60
C GLY A 226 20.34 -30.78 -31.16
N PRO A 227 19.88 -29.92 -32.09
CA PRO A 227 19.19 -28.68 -31.77
C PRO A 227 17.70 -28.86 -31.45
N LEU A 228 17.13 -30.02 -31.82
CA LEU A 228 15.71 -30.31 -31.72
C LEU A 228 15.38 -30.96 -30.39
N CYS A 229 14.21 -30.62 -29.84
CA CYS A 229 13.65 -31.33 -28.71
C CYS A 229 12.18 -31.67 -28.97
N TYR A 230 11.81 -32.93 -28.81
CA TYR A 230 10.47 -33.43 -29.09
C TYR A 230 9.95 -34.28 -27.93
N CYS A 231 8.62 -34.29 -27.75
CA CYS A 231 7.95 -35.14 -26.77
C CYS A 231 8.00 -36.60 -27.25
N ASN A 232 8.56 -37.50 -26.44
CA ASN A 232 8.74 -38.92 -26.77
C ASN A 232 7.62 -39.81 -26.20
N ASP A 233 6.91 -39.34 -25.17
CA ASP A 233 5.82 -40.04 -24.48
C ASP A 233 4.73 -39.04 -24.11
N ILE A 234 3.79 -38.93 -25.05
CA ILE A 234 2.65 -38.03 -25.06
C ILE A 234 1.65 -38.40 -23.96
N GLU A 235 1.30 -39.68 -23.87
CA GLU A 235 0.29 -40.17 -22.93
C GLU A 235 0.80 -40.04 -21.49
N GLY A 236 2.07 -40.39 -21.26
CA GLY A 236 2.73 -40.21 -19.97
C GLY A 236 2.80 -38.75 -19.53
N LEU A 237 3.06 -37.82 -20.45
CA LEU A 237 3.07 -36.39 -20.15
C LEU A 237 1.69 -35.89 -19.71
N TYR A 238 0.62 -36.24 -20.44
CA TYR A 238 -0.75 -35.82 -20.12
C TYR A 238 -1.25 -36.44 -18.81
N ALA A 239 -0.92 -37.71 -18.56
CA ALA A 239 -1.19 -38.36 -17.28
C ALA A 239 -0.48 -37.65 -16.12
N ASN A 240 0.77 -37.19 -16.31
CA ASN A 240 1.53 -36.45 -15.30
C ASN A 240 0.92 -35.05 -15.04
N LEU A 241 0.44 -34.37 -16.09
CA LEU A 241 -0.23 -33.07 -15.98
C LEU A 241 -1.68 -33.16 -15.49
N ILE A 242 -2.21 -34.37 -15.27
CA ILE A 242 -3.59 -34.61 -14.83
C ILE A 242 -4.57 -34.01 -15.85
N GLN A 243 -4.30 -34.21 -17.14
CA GLN A 243 -5.15 -33.79 -18.26
C GLN A 243 -5.55 -34.99 -19.12
N GLU A 244 -6.78 -34.98 -19.64
CA GLU A 244 -7.22 -36.01 -20.57
C GLU A 244 -6.56 -35.81 -21.94
N HIS A 245 -5.94 -36.88 -22.44
CA HIS A 245 -5.35 -36.90 -23.77
C HIS A 245 -6.43 -37.17 -24.83
N SER A 246 -6.62 -36.22 -25.74
CA SER A 246 -7.47 -36.35 -26.92
C SER A 246 -6.60 -36.30 -28.17
N SER A 247 -6.47 -37.42 -28.87
CA SER A 247 -5.66 -37.52 -30.09
C SER A 247 -6.17 -36.63 -31.23
N SER A 248 -7.45 -36.24 -31.20
CA SER A 248 -8.08 -35.35 -32.18
C SER A 248 -7.76 -33.87 -31.97
N ASP A 249 -7.40 -33.46 -30.74
CA ASP A 249 -7.10 -32.06 -30.40
C ASP A 249 -5.59 -31.76 -30.43
N TRP A 250 -4.78 -32.77 -30.75
CA TRP A 250 -3.33 -32.64 -30.73
C TRP A 250 -2.78 -31.99 -32.00
N CYS A 251 -2.10 -30.85 -31.85
CA CYS A 251 -1.26 -30.26 -32.90
C CYS A 251 0.21 -30.63 -32.64
N LEU A 252 0.87 -31.28 -33.61
CA LEU A 252 2.28 -31.67 -33.51
C LEU A 252 3.16 -30.42 -33.35
N PHE A 253 3.71 -30.19 -32.15
CA PHE A 253 4.69 -29.13 -31.88
C PHE A 253 6.08 -29.62 -32.29
N ILE A 254 6.52 -29.30 -33.51
CA ILE A 254 7.78 -29.83 -34.08
C ILE A 254 9.03 -29.01 -33.64
N ASP A 255 8.90 -27.78 -33.15
CA ASP A 255 10.06 -26.86 -33.17
C ASP A 255 10.39 -26.19 -31.82
N SER A 256 10.40 -27.00 -30.75
CA SER A 256 10.92 -26.53 -29.47
C SER A 256 12.44 -26.62 -29.45
N SER A 257 13.12 -25.47 -29.55
CA SER A 257 14.57 -25.35 -29.28
C SER A 257 14.91 -26.01 -27.95
N LYS A 258 16.07 -26.69 -27.87
CA LYS A 258 16.60 -27.23 -26.59
C LYS A 258 16.68 -26.21 -25.44
N ARG A 259 16.63 -24.91 -25.75
CA ARG A 259 16.63 -23.83 -24.74
C ARG A 259 15.27 -23.62 -24.06
N SER A 260 14.19 -24.18 -24.61
CA SER A 260 12.82 -24.02 -24.11
C SER A 260 12.45 -25.04 -23.03
N LEU A 261 13.27 -26.08 -22.82
CA LEU A 261 13.22 -27.02 -21.70
C LEU A 261 14.24 -26.63 -20.63
#